data_AF-A0A1X0QI55-F1
#
_entry.id   AF-A0A1X0QI55-F1
#
_cell.length_a   1.000
_cell.length_b   1.000
_cell.length_c   1.000
_cell.angle_alpha   90.00
_cell.angle_beta   90.00
_cell.angle_gamma   90.00
#
_symmetry.space_group_name_H-M   'P 1'
#
loop_
_entity.id
_entity.type
_entity.pdbx_description
1 polymer ?
#
loop_
_entity_poly.entity_id
_entity_poly.type
_entity_poly.pdbx_seq_one_letter_code
_entity_poly.pdbx_strand_id
1 'polypeptide(L)'
;MNIKLKFITTYNPSSNGICDRVHSTLGNIIRIRRSEKLDVLLSEAADMLRSTFHSGVGMSPMKLVFSREKFTIIDNVLKGNKNLTKSIENSAKQAEKNKEEINKNRIDIKYNFGDLILIINENCSKLDERFRGPFEVLEVYENSLKV
;
A
#
# COMPACT_ATOMS: atom_id res chain seq x y z
N MET A 1 -11.45 20.21 -12.83
CA MET A 1 -10.47 19.11 -12.65
C MET A 1 -11.08 17.84 -13.23
N ASN A 2 -10.44 17.21 -14.22
CA ASN A 2 -10.91 15.95 -14.80
C ASN A 2 -10.27 14.76 -14.05
N ILE A 3 -10.67 14.55 -12.79
CA ILE A 3 -10.13 13.49 -11.92
C ILE A 3 -11.14 12.35 -11.83
N LYS A 4 -10.70 11.13 -12.16
CA LYS A 4 -11.52 9.91 -12.04
C LYS A 4 -11.38 9.32 -10.63
N LEU A 5 -12.49 9.19 -9.92
CA LEU A 5 -12.53 8.52 -8.62
C LEU A 5 -12.38 7.00 -8.82
N LYS A 6 -11.55 6.38 -7.99
CA LYS A 6 -11.39 4.92 -7.89
C LYS A 6 -11.62 4.50 -6.45
N PHE A 7 -12.53 3.55 -6.25
CA PHE A 7 -12.86 3.00 -4.94
C PHE A 7 -12.23 1.62 -4.77
N ILE A 8 -11.97 1.25 -3.53
CA ILE A 8 -11.56 -0.10 -3.15
C ILE A 8 -12.79 -0.96 -2.86
N THR A 9 -12.64 -2.28 -2.90
CA THR A 9 -13.70 -3.19 -2.43
C THR A 9 -13.94 -2.99 -0.93
N THR A 10 -15.19 -3.15 -0.52
CA THR A 10 -15.59 -2.97 0.88
C THR A 10 -14.80 -3.92 1.78
N TYR A 11 -14.32 -3.40 2.91
CA TYR A 11 -13.56 -4.15 3.93
C TYR A 11 -12.29 -4.85 3.42
N ASN A 12 -11.69 -4.34 2.33
CA ASN A 12 -10.41 -4.83 1.83
C ASN A 12 -9.28 -3.78 2.03
N PRO A 13 -8.72 -3.64 3.25
CA PRO A 13 -7.67 -2.64 3.52
C PRO A 13 -6.42 -2.87 2.67
N SER A 14 -6.14 -4.11 2.27
CA SER A 14 -4.97 -4.45 1.45
C SER A 14 -4.94 -3.70 0.11
N SER A 15 -6.11 -3.30 -0.43
CA SER A 15 -6.20 -2.50 -1.65
C SER A 15 -5.64 -1.09 -1.54
N ASN A 16 -5.50 -0.54 -0.32
CA ASN A 16 -4.90 0.79 -0.07
C ASN A 16 -3.61 0.70 0.78
N GLY A 17 -2.87 -0.40 0.64
CA GLY A 17 -1.71 -0.69 1.49
C GLY A 17 -0.60 0.39 1.49
N ILE A 18 -0.48 1.21 0.42
CA ILE A 18 0.48 2.33 0.39
C ILE A 18 0.10 3.38 1.43
N CYS A 19 -1.17 3.79 1.47
CA CYS A 19 -1.66 4.78 2.42
C CYS A 19 -1.54 4.25 3.87
N ASP A 20 -1.91 2.98 4.08
CA ASP A 20 -1.80 2.34 5.39
C ASP A 20 -0.34 2.23 5.86
N ARG A 21 0.62 1.97 4.97
CA ARG A 21 2.04 1.96 5.32
C ARG A 21 2.56 3.34 5.71
N VAL A 22 2.06 4.40 5.07
CA VAL A 22 2.34 5.79 5.46
C VAL A 22 1.74 6.08 6.83
N HIS A 23 0.48 5.72 7.08
CA HIS A 23 -0.15 5.86 8.39
C HIS A 23 0.61 5.15 9.51
N SER A 24 1.09 3.93 9.25
CA SER A 24 1.93 3.19 10.20
C SER A 24 3.22 3.96 10.55
N THR A 25 3.88 4.54 9.55
CA THR A 25 5.10 5.35 9.76
C THR A 25 4.80 6.62 10.55
N LEU A 26 3.72 7.34 10.20
CA LEU A 26 3.27 8.52 10.94
C LEU A 26 2.92 8.17 12.39
N GLY A 27 2.19 7.07 12.60
CA GLY A 27 1.85 6.59 13.93
C GLY A 27 3.08 6.29 14.79
N ASN A 28 4.15 5.74 14.22
CA ASN A 28 5.40 5.52 14.93
C ASN A 28 6.09 6.84 15.30
N ILE A 29 6.14 7.81 14.38
CA ILE A 29 6.71 9.14 14.63
C ILE A 29 5.96 9.84 15.78
N ILE A 30 4.62 9.80 15.77
CA ILE A 30 3.77 10.34 16.84
C ILE A 30 4.01 9.64 18.18
N ARG A 31 4.18 8.31 18.18
CA ARG A 31 4.47 7.56 19.41
C ARG A 31 5.82 7.94 20.03
N ILE A 32 6.81 8.28 19.22
CA ILE A 32 8.15 8.69 19.69
C ILE A 32 8.12 10.13 20.19
N ARG A 33 7.46 11.05 19.48
CA ARG A 33 7.48 12.50 19.74
C ARG A 33 6.18 13.02 20.36
N ARG A 34 5.63 12.27 21.32
CA ARG A 34 4.30 12.54 21.93
C ARG A 34 4.14 13.90 22.59
N SER A 35 5.25 14.51 23.04
CA SER A 35 5.24 15.80 23.76
C SER A 35 5.17 17.02 22.84
N GLU A 36 5.26 16.83 21.53
CA GLU A 36 5.29 17.92 20.56
C GLU A 36 3.90 18.23 19.99
N LYS A 37 3.75 19.43 19.42
CA LYS A 37 2.50 19.81 18.76
C LYS A 37 2.32 18.99 17.48
N LEU A 38 1.10 18.49 17.27
CA LEU A 38 0.79 17.56 16.19
C LEU A 38 1.01 18.18 14.79
N ASP A 39 0.68 19.45 14.61
CA ASP A 39 0.87 20.19 13.37
C ASP A 39 2.35 20.27 12.94
N VAL A 40 3.22 20.63 13.88
CA VAL A 40 4.68 20.65 13.67
C VAL A 40 5.18 19.26 13.30
N LEU A 41 4.75 18.25 14.06
CA LEU A 41 5.14 16.88 13.85
C LEU A 41 4.72 16.34 12.48
N LEU A 42 3.49 16.61 12.05
CA LEU A 42 2.99 16.17 10.74
C LEU A 42 3.73 16.85 9.60
N SER A 43 4.04 18.14 9.73
CA SER A 43 4.83 18.88 8.73
C SER A 43 6.23 18.28 8.59
N GLU A 44 6.91 18.04 9.71
CA GLU A 44 8.24 17.43 9.71
C GLU A 44 8.21 15.99 9.18
N ALA A 45 7.22 15.20 9.58
CA ALA A 45 7.07 13.83 9.13
C ALA A 45 6.81 13.74 7.62
N ALA A 46 5.98 14.63 7.06
CA ALA A 46 5.76 14.71 5.62
C ALA A 46 7.06 15.03 4.86
N ASP A 47 7.86 15.96 5.40
CA ASP A 47 9.15 16.32 4.83
C ASP A 47 10.16 15.17 4.91
N MET A 48 10.22 14.46 6.04
CA MET A 48 11.06 13.28 6.21
C MET A 48 10.66 12.15 5.27
N LEU A 49 9.37 11.82 5.19
CA LEU A 49 8.84 10.77 4.30
C LEU A 49 9.23 11.01 2.84
N ARG A 50 9.24 12.26 2.38
CA ARG A 50 9.62 12.61 0.99
C ARG A 50 11.13 12.58 0.76
N SER A 51 11.93 12.94 1.76
CA SER A 51 13.37 13.17 1.60
C SER A 51 14.26 12.01 2.05
N THR A 52 13.73 11.07 2.84
CA THR A 52 14.49 9.95 3.39
C THR A 52 14.75 8.87 2.34
N PHE A 53 15.94 8.26 2.40
CA PHE A 53 16.32 7.16 1.53
C PHE A 53 15.46 5.92 1.78
N HIS A 54 14.84 5.36 0.74
CA HIS A 54 14.09 4.12 0.83
C HIS A 54 14.94 2.95 0.29
N SER A 55 15.29 2.00 1.15
CA SER A 55 16.21 0.89 0.82
C SER A 55 15.72 0.00 -0.33
N GLY A 56 14.42 -0.33 -0.35
CA GLY A 56 13.85 -1.18 -1.42
C GLY A 56 13.81 -0.51 -2.79
N VAL A 57 13.75 0.83 -2.83
CA VAL A 57 13.77 1.60 -4.09
C VAL A 57 15.20 1.98 -4.45
N GLY A 58 16.07 2.15 -3.46
CA GLY A 58 17.44 2.61 -3.65
C GLY A 58 17.57 4.12 -3.85
N MET A 59 16.54 4.92 -3.55
CA MET A 59 16.58 6.39 -3.56
C MET A 59 15.47 6.99 -2.69
N SER A 60 15.48 8.31 -2.49
CA SER A 60 14.39 9.03 -1.82
C SER A 60 13.21 9.28 -2.76
N PRO A 61 11.96 9.34 -2.25
CA PRO A 61 10.79 9.67 -3.08
C PRO A 61 10.90 11.02 -3.82
N MET A 62 11.51 12.03 -3.19
CA MET A 62 11.77 13.32 -3.84
C MET A 62 12.64 13.18 -5.08
N LYS A 63 13.69 12.35 -5.01
CA LYS A 63 14.59 12.09 -6.13
C LYS A 63 13.90 11.28 -7.23
N LEU A 64 13.04 10.34 -6.86
CA LEU A 64 12.28 9.52 -7.80
C LEU A 64 11.30 10.36 -8.63
N VAL A 65 10.59 11.31 -8.01
CA VAL A 65 9.53 12.10 -8.66
C VAL A 65 10.06 13.37 -9.32
N PHE A 66 10.97 14.09 -8.65
CA PHE A 66 11.41 15.42 -9.07
C PHE A 66 12.87 15.49 -9.50
N SER A 67 13.60 14.36 -9.47
CA SER A 67 15.05 14.32 -9.73
C SER A 67 15.86 15.28 -8.85
N ARG A 68 15.33 15.63 -7.67
CA ARG A 68 15.94 16.53 -6.68
C ARG A 68 16.12 15.81 -5.37
N GLU A 69 17.18 16.16 -4.64
CA GLU A 69 17.47 15.55 -3.33
C GLU A 69 17.61 16.67 -2.30
N LYS A 70 16.91 16.54 -1.16
CA LYS A 70 17.01 17.51 -0.05
C LYS A 70 18.38 17.43 0.63
N PHE A 71 18.92 16.22 0.72
CA PHE A 71 20.20 15.96 1.35
C PHE A 71 21.24 15.64 0.28
N THR A 72 22.28 16.44 0.17
CA THR A 72 23.46 16.07 -0.63
C THR A 72 24.23 15.02 0.15
N ILE A 73 24.24 13.79 -0.34
CA ILE A 73 25.07 12.74 0.25
C ILE A 73 26.52 13.06 -0.16
N ILE A 74 27.35 13.48 0.81
CA ILE A 74 28.77 13.86 0.59
C ILE A 74 29.67 12.61 0.39
N ASP A 75 29.11 11.41 0.53
CA ASP A 75 29.88 10.19 0.49
C ASP A 75 30.38 9.83 -0.93
N ASN A 76 31.70 9.81 -1.10
CA ASN A 76 32.39 9.46 -2.35
C ASN A 76 32.11 8.00 -2.78
N VAL A 77 31.70 7.12 -1.86
CA VAL A 77 31.35 5.71 -2.14
C VAL A 77 29.99 5.59 -2.85
N LEU A 78 29.10 6.57 -2.66
CA LEU A 78 27.75 6.60 -3.26
C LEU A 78 27.69 7.36 -4.59
N LYS A 79 28.84 7.85 -5.10
CA LYS A 79 29.01 8.43 -6.44
C LYS A 79 28.82 7.44 -7.60
N GLY A 80 28.52 6.18 -7.30
CA GLY A 80 27.93 5.30 -8.31
C GLY A 80 26.54 5.84 -8.67
N ASN A 81 26.42 6.49 -9.82
CA ASN A 81 25.16 6.95 -10.40
C ASN A 81 24.05 5.93 -10.09
N LYS A 82 23.20 6.23 -9.10
CA LYS A 82 22.03 5.41 -8.82
C LYS A 82 21.08 5.68 -9.98
N ASN A 83 21.21 4.86 -11.01
CA ASN A 83 20.43 4.96 -12.22
C ASN A 83 18.96 4.82 -11.84
N LEU A 84 18.17 5.83 -12.21
CA LEU A 84 16.72 5.86 -12.01
C LEU A 84 16.06 4.56 -12.51
N THR A 85 16.54 4.05 -13.65
CA THR A 85 16.14 2.76 -14.23
C THR A 85 16.32 1.59 -13.26
N LYS A 86 17.50 1.47 -12.64
CA LYS A 86 17.79 0.40 -11.66
C LYS A 86 16.90 0.48 -10.42
N SER A 87 16.57 1.69 -9.96
CA SER A 87 15.65 1.88 -8.84
C SER A 87 14.21 1.49 -9.17
N ILE A 88 13.74 1.81 -10.38
CA ILE A 88 12.44 1.38 -10.88
C ILE A 88 12.40 -0.15 -10.98
N GLU A 89 13.44 -0.77 -11.54
CA GLU A 89 13.56 -2.23 -11.64
C GLU A 89 13.57 -2.91 -10.27
N ASN A 90 14.34 -2.40 -9.31
CA ASN A 90 14.38 -2.94 -7.94
C ASN A 90 13.00 -2.85 -7.27
N SER A 91 12.31 -1.73 -7.46
CA SER A 91 10.96 -1.53 -6.92
C SER A 91 9.97 -2.54 -7.50
N ALA A 92 10.05 -2.79 -8.81
CA ALA A 92 9.22 -3.79 -9.48
C ALA A 92 9.52 -5.21 -8.98
N LYS A 93 10.79 -5.59 -8.89
CA LYS A 93 11.22 -6.90 -8.37
C LYS A 93 10.78 -7.12 -6.93
N GLN A 94 10.91 -6.10 -6.08
CA GLN A 94 10.45 -6.19 -4.69
C GLN A 94 8.93 -6.33 -4.60
N ALA A 95 8.19 -5.62 -5.46
CA ALA A 95 6.74 -5.74 -5.51
C ALA A 95 6.29 -7.14 -5.94
N GLU A 96 6.96 -7.73 -6.93
CA GLU A 96 6.71 -9.10 -7.39
C GLU A 96 7.01 -10.13 -6.29
N LYS A 97 8.19 -10.05 -5.67
CA LYS A 97 8.56 -10.91 -4.53
C LYS A 97 7.54 -10.84 -3.40
N ASN A 98 7.11 -9.63 -3.03
CA ASN A 98 6.11 -9.46 -1.97
C ASN A 98 4.76 -10.09 -2.36
N LYS A 99 4.35 -10.00 -3.64
CA LYS A 99 3.12 -10.65 -4.13
C LYS A 99 3.21 -12.17 -4.03
N GLU A 100 4.34 -12.76 -4.42
CA GLU A 100 4.58 -14.20 -4.30
C GLU A 100 4.52 -14.66 -2.84
N GLU A 101 5.17 -13.91 -1.93
CA GLU A 101 5.16 -14.22 -0.50
C GLU A 101 3.74 -14.15 0.09
N ILE A 102 2.96 -13.12 -0.25
CA ILE A 102 1.57 -12.97 0.22
C ILE A 102 0.68 -14.10 -0.34
N ASN A 103 0.86 -14.47 -1.60
CA ASN A 103 0.03 -15.47 -2.27
C ASN A 103 0.52 -16.91 -2.06
N LYS A 104 1.63 -17.14 -1.35
CA LYS A 104 2.26 -18.47 -1.21
C LYS A 104 1.30 -19.55 -0.69
N ASN A 105 0.38 -19.18 0.19
CA ASN A 105 -0.60 -20.10 0.79
C ASN A 105 -2.02 -19.91 0.23
N ARG A 106 -2.18 -19.12 -0.85
CA ARG A 106 -3.49 -18.83 -1.42
C ARG A 106 -4.01 -20.04 -2.18
N ILE A 107 -5.26 -20.41 -1.91
CA ILE A 107 -6.00 -21.40 -2.69
C ILE A 107 -6.56 -20.68 -3.92
N ASP A 108 -6.23 -21.17 -5.11
CA ASP A 108 -6.76 -20.61 -6.35
C ASP A 108 -8.19 -21.13 -6.58
N ILE A 109 -9.17 -20.24 -6.38
CA ILE A 109 -10.59 -20.52 -6.63
C ILE A 109 -11.03 -19.63 -7.78
N LYS A 110 -11.56 -20.25 -8.84
CA LYS A 110 -12.12 -19.55 -9.99
C LYS A 110 -13.63 -19.50 -9.85
N TYR A 111 -14.17 -18.28 -9.96
CA TYR A 111 -15.61 -18.02 -9.90
C TYR A 111 -16.15 -17.79 -11.30
N ASN A 112 -17.36 -18.29 -11.56
CA ASN A 112 -18.10 -18.09 -12.80
C ASN A 112 -19.39 -17.31 -12.54
N PHE A 113 -19.96 -16.77 -13.63
CA PHE A 113 -21.29 -16.16 -13.60
C PHE A 113 -22.33 -17.19 -13.14
N GLY A 114 -23.20 -16.79 -12.20
CA GLY A 114 -24.24 -17.67 -11.65
C GLY A 114 -23.79 -18.53 -10.45
N ASP A 115 -22.51 -18.51 -10.07
CA ASP A 115 -22.06 -19.22 -8.87
C ASP A 115 -22.68 -18.60 -7.60
N LEU A 116 -23.06 -19.45 -6.65
CA LEU A 116 -23.56 -19.02 -5.34
C LEU A 116 -22.40 -18.90 -4.36
N ILE A 117 -22.23 -17.70 -3.79
CA ILE A 117 -21.18 -17.41 -2.82
C ILE A 117 -21.75 -16.85 -1.51
N LEU A 118 -20.97 -17.03 -0.44
CA LEU A 118 -21.24 -16.43 0.86
C LEU A 118 -20.26 -15.27 1.08
N ILE A 119 -20.75 -14.18 1.65
CA ILE A 119 -19.94 -13.00 1.99
C ILE A 119 -19.80 -12.91 3.50
N ILE A 120 -18.58 -12.65 3.98
CA ILE A 120 -18.32 -12.48 5.42
C ILE A 120 -19.14 -11.29 5.95
N ASN A 121 -19.77 -11.49 7.10
CA ASN A 121 -20.39 -10.42 7.85
C ASN A 121 -19.32 -9.72 8.69
N GLU A 122 -18.85 -8.57 8.20
CA GLU A 122 -17.72 -7.83 8.79
C GLU A 122 -18.05 -7.23 10.17
N ASN A 123 -19.32 -6.94 10.44
CA ASN A 123 -19.80 -6.42 11.71
C ASN A 123 -20.78 -7.41 12.36
N CYS A 124 -20.27 -8.57 12.79
CA CYS A 124 -21.07 -9.57 13.49
C CYS A 124 -20.97 -9.45 15.02
N SER A 125 -22.10 -9.50 15.72
CA SER A 125 -22.17 -9.77 17.16
C SER A 125 -21.93 -11.26 17.47
N LYS A 126 -21.77 -11.61 18.76
CA LYS A 126 -21.48 -13.00 19.19
C LYS A 126 -22.54 -14.02 18.75
N LEU A 127 -23.79 -13.57 18.62
CA LEU A 127 -24.92 -14.43 18.24
C LEU A 127 -25.28 -14.29 16.75
N ASP A 128 -24.64 -13.39 16.02
CA ASP A 128 -24.96 -13.15 14.63
C ASP A 128 -24.30 -14.20 13.72
N GLU A 129 -24.92 -14.43 12.57
CA GLU A 129 -24.34 -15.27 11.53
C GLU A 129 -23.06 -14.62 10.97
N ARG A 130 -22.02 -15.45 10.84
CA ARG A 130 -20.70 -15.03 10.35
C ARG A 130 -20.69 -14.75 8.84
N PHE A 131 -21.61 -15.33 8.09
CA PHE A 131 -21.70 -15.20 6.65
C PHE A 131 -23.11 -14.78 6.25
N ARG A 132 -23.21 -13.96 5.19
CA ARG A 132 -24.46 -13.55 4.55
C ARG A 132 -24.57 -14.23 3.20
N GLY A 133 -25.81 -14.49 2.78
CA GLY A 133 -26.13 -15.04 1.47
C GLY A 133 -27.06 -16.27 1.56
N PRO A 134 -27.06 -17.14 0.53
CA PRO A 134 -26.19 -17.11 -0.64
C PRO A 134 -26.49 -15.93 -1.60
N PHE A 135 -25.45 -15.39 -2.22
CA PHE A 135 -25.55 -14.38 -3.29
C PHE A 135 -25.07 -14.98 -4.62
N GLU A 136 -25.66 -14.54 -5.73
CA GLU A 136 -25.29 -14.98 -7.07
C GLU A 136 -24.22 -14.04 -7.67
N VAL A 137 -23.20 -14.61 -8.30
CA VAL A 137 -22.17 -13.82 -8.99
C VAL A 137 -22.72 -13.25 -10.29
N LEU A 138 -22.84 -11.92 -10.36
CA LEU A 138 -23.33 -11.18 -11.52
C LEU A 138 -22.20 -10.83 -12.51
N GLU A 139 -21.01 -10.47 -12.02
CA GLU A 139 -19.87 -10.15 -12.87
C GLU A 139 -18.55 -10.55 -12.18
N VAL A 140 -17.62 -11.07 -12.97
CA VAL A 140 -16.28 -11.46 -12.52
C VAL A 140 -15.26 -10.48 -13.10
N TYR A 141 -14.55 -9.75 -12.22
CA TYR A 141 -13.40 -8.92 -12.59
C TYR A 141 -12.10 -9.64 -12.20
N GLU A 142 -10.95 -9.10 -12.62
CA GLU A 142 -9.62 -9.70 -12.39
C GLU A 142 -9.35 -10.00 -10.90
N ASN A 143 -9.75 -9.10 -9.99
CA ASN A 143 -9.48 -9.22 -8.55
C ASN A 143 -10.72 -9.00 -7.65
N SER A 144 -11.92 -8.93 -8.23
CA SER A 144 -13.15 -8.66 -7.49
C SER A 144 -14.37 -9.27 -8.15
N LEU A 145 -15.41 -9.52 -7.36
CA LEU A 145 -16.69 -10.01 -7.84
C LEU A 145 -17.77 -8.95 -7.62
N LYS A 146 -18.76 -8.94 -8.50
CA LYS A 146 -20.02 -8.25 -8.29
C LYS A 146 -21.09 -9.29 -7.97
N VAL A 147 -21.76 -9.08 -6.86
CA VAL A 147 -22.91 -9.87 -6.37
C VAL A 147 -24.12 -8.98 -6.20
#